data_AF-A0A935NZW8-F1
#
_entry.id   AF-A0A935NZW8-F1
#
_cell.length_a   1.000
_cell.length_b   1.000
_cell.length_c   1.000
_cell.angle_alpha   90.00
_cell.angle_beta   90.00
_cell.angle_gamma   90.00
#
_symmetry.space_group_name_H-M   'P 1'
#
loop_
_entity.id
_entity.type
_entity.pdbx_description
1 polymer ?
#
loop_
_entity_poly.entity_id
_entity_poly.type
_entity_poly.pdbx_seq_one_letter_code
_entity_poly.pdbx_strand_id
1 'polypeptide(L)'
;MRSQIAALAVAIAALATAPRALAAPAGGAPGSAAPKAAATAVPPGLAVVTVDRRQVAIVDLTGDEDATAAARGLAERLVRHSSLAPLSDPAAAAALLGPLREEDQLALEGAKRALAEANDALARFELAVAAARAAAGQIELHDVDPTPTSIALYADLAFVHGLAKLADSDGPAARSSFLLTQRLDPDRVLDPARYLPDVIAAYRQARRGGGGRMQIQVRGQGTVSIDGTEVGAAPVTVEVATGPHVVQLTGPSRLARGARIEVTPTSSTVVTVPEARAAAAVVLGRARRAVATGRDDAARATAMAELARLINVGDAILVRRGPAGLTAQVWRDRAPGAGPIHAMQSALLAGDLLAELAPDTIVSPSLPTVPRTAEPKRWYQKRWVQASMVTGAVAMLTAAVVLGTVDFDEGTVSINPDPSF
;
A
#
# COMPACT_ATOMS: atom_id res chain seq x y z
N MET A 1 -24.22 -33.23 44.87
CA MET A 1 -24.88 -32.42 43.81
C MET A 1 -23.85 -31.63 42.99
N ARG A 2 -22.93 -32.30 42.28
CA ARG A 2 -21.84 -31.66 41.50
C ARG A 2 -21.61 -32.36 40.15
N SER A 3 -22.67 -32.84 39.48
CA SER A 3 -22.51 -33.60 38.23
C SER A 3 -23.59 -33.35 37.17
N GLN A 4 -24.13 -32.13 37.07
CA GLN A 4 -25.14 -31.78 36.04
C GLN A 4 -25.01 -30.37 35.43
N ILE A 5 -23.81 -29.77 35.39
CA ILE A 5 -23.58 -28.46 34.71
C ILE A 5 -22.52 -28.61 33.59
N ALA A 6 -22.54 -29.73 32.87
CA ALA A 6 -21.66 -29.96 31.71
C ALA A 6 -22.44 -30.16 30.39
N ALA A 7 -23.76 -29.92 30.37
CA ALA A 7 -24.62 -30.26 29.23
C ALA A 7 -25.32 -29.07 28.55
N LEU A 8 -24.87 -27.82 28.77
CA LEU A 8 -25.54 -26.64 28.21
C LEU A 8 -24.59 -25.62 27.54
N ALA A 9 -23.56 -26.10 26.82
CA ALA A 9 -22.64 -25.24 26.07
C ALA A 9 -22.24 -25.80 24.68
N VAL A 10 -23.11 -26.59 24.02
CA VAL A 10 -22.85 -27.13 22.66
C VAL A 10 -23.99 -26.87 21.66
N ALA A 11 -25.00 -26.06 22.00
CA ALA A 11 -26.20 -25.90 21.16
C ALA A 11 -26.35 -24.54 20.44
N ILE A 12 -25.27 -23.80 20.17
CA ILE A 12 -25.29 -22.62 19.27
C ILE A 12 -24.04 -22.64 18.37
N ALA A 13 -23.93 -23.66 17.51
CA ALA A 13 -22.96 -23.73 16.42
C ALA A 13 -23.40 -24.67 15.29
N ALA A 14 -24.70 -24.67 14.94
CA ALA A 14 -25.24 -25.51 13.87
C ALA A 14 -26.32 -24.77 13.06
N LEU A 15 -25.97 -23.64 12.46
CA LEU A 15 -26.74 -23.05 11.36
C LEU A 15 -25.81 -22.25 10.44
N ALA A 16 -24.90 -22.98 9.78
CA ALA A 16 -24.15 -22.48 8.63
C ALA A 16 -24.12 -23.57 7.55
N THR A 17 -25.07 -23.44 6.62
CA THR A 17 -24.92 -23.75 5.18
C THR A 17 -24.27 -25.09 4.81
N ALA A 18 -25.11 -26.12 4.68
CA ALA A 18 -24.82 -27.25 3.80
C ALA A 18 -24.81 -26.77 2.33
N PRO A 19 -23.84 -27.18 1.50
CA PRO A 19 -23.90 -26.95 0.06
C PRO A 19 -25.02 -27.84 -0.52
N ARG A 20 -26.06 -27.19 -1.03
CA ARG A 20 -27.14 -27.83 -1.79
C ARG A 20 -26.55 -28.30 -3.13
N ALA A 21 -26.33 -29.60 -3.26
CA ALA A 21 -25.98 -30.23 -4.53
C ALA A 21 -27.14 -30.05 -5.52
N LEU A 22 -26.98 -29.10 -6.45
CA LEU A 22 -27.84 -28.95 -7.60
C LEU A 22 -27.45 -30.02 -8.63
N ALA A 23 -28.36 -30.97 -8.84
CA ALA A 23 -28.31 -31.92 -9.92
C ALA A 23 -28.26 -31.17 -11.27
N ALA A 24 -27.29 -31.56 -12.11
CA ALA A 24 -27.19 -31.09 -13.48
C ALA A 24 -28.33 -31.67 -14.33
N PRO A 25 -29.07 -30.87 -15.12
CA PRO A 25 -29.92 -31.40 -16.15
C PRO A 25 -29.07 -31.87 -17.35
N ALA A 26 -29.17 -33.16 -17.64
CA ALA A 26 -28.75 -33.73 -18.92
C ALA A 26 -29.70 -33.22 -20.01
N GLY A 27 -29.20 -32.34 -20.88
CA GLY A 27 -29.92 -31.83 -22.05
C GLY A 27 -28.95 -31.66 -23.20
N GLY A 28 -28.87 -32.68 -24.06
CA GLY A 28 -28.14 -32.62 -25.32
C GLY A 28 -28.86 -31.75 -26.35
N ALA A 29 -28.10 -30.93 -27.07
CA ALA A 29 -28.50 -30.34 -28.33
C ALA A 29 -27.30 -30.30 -29.30
N PRO A 30 -27.52 -30.39 -30.62
CA PRO A 30 -26.50 -30.78 -31.57
C PRO A 30 -25.80 -29.59 -32.23
N GLY A 31 -24.50 -29.77 -32.50
CA GLY A 31 -23.79 -29.29 -33.69
C GLY A 31 -23.91 -27.80 -34.06
N SER A 32 -23.06 -26.97 -33.47
CA SER A 32 -22.65 -25.71 -34.11
C SER A 32 -21.20 -25.87 -34.58
N ALA A 33 -21.00 -25.92 -35.89
CA ALA A 33 -19.69 -26.02 -36.52
C ALA A 33 -18.92 -24.70 -36.31
N ALA A 34 -17.87 -24.75 -35.49
CA ALA A 34 -16.96 -23.64 -35.32
C ALA A 34 -16.21 -23.37 -36.64
N PRO A 35 -16.08 -22.09 -37.06
CA PRO A 35 -15.23 -21.75 -38.19
C PRO A 35 -13.78 -22.08 -37.83
N LYS A 36 -13.16 -22.91 -38.66
CA LYS A 36 -11.75 -23.30 -38.59
C LYS A 36 -10.91 -22.05 -38.87
N ALA A 37 -10.62 -21.27 -37.83
CA ALA A 37 -9.74 -20.11 -37.93
C ALA A 37 -8.36 -20.60 -38.40
N ALA A 38 -7.95 -20.15 -39.60
CA ALA A 38 -6.64 -20.41 -40.14
C ALA A 38 -5.60 -19.84 -39.15
N ALA A 39 -4.85 -20.73 -38.51
CA ALA A 39 -3.71 -20.36 -37.69
C ALA A 39 -2.65 -19.75 -38.61
N THR A 40 -2.60 -18.42 -38.66
CA THR A 40 -1.50 -17.70 -39.30
C THR A 40 -0.23 -18.07 -38.53
N ALA A 41 0.60 -18.93 -39.13
CA ALA A 41 1.87 -19.32 -38.58
C ALA A 41 2.73 -18.07 -38.38
N VAL A 42 2.92 -17.66 -37.12
CA VAL A 42 3.89 -16.63 -36.76
C VAL A 42 5.26 -17.20 -37.16
N PRO A 43 6.03 -16.49 -38.01
CA PRO A 43 7.30 -17.00 -38.48
C PRO A 43 8.24 -17.30 -37.29
N PRO A 44 8.82 -18.51 -37.20
CA PRO A 44 9.83 -18.82 -36.20
C PRO A 44 11.04 -17.90 -36.42
N GLY A 45 11.31 -17.00 -35.49
CA GLY A 45 12.48 -16.10 -35.56
C GLY A 45 12.28 -14.71 -34.95
N LEU A 46 11.05 -14.30 -34.64
CA LEU A 46 10.80 -13.04 -33.92
C LEU A 46 10.81 -13.28 -32.41
N ALA A 47 11.99 -13.20 -31.79
CA ALA A 47 12.08 -13.07 -30.35
C ALA A 47 11.39 -11.76 -29.95
N VAL A 48 10.24 -11.86 -29.30
CA VAL A 48 9.60 -10.70 -28.67
C VAL A 48 10.54 -10.26 -27.55
N VAL A 49 11.30 -9.20 -27.79
CA VAL A 49 12.08 -8.54 -26.74
C VAL A 49 11.06 -7.91 -25.80
N THR A 50 10.73 -8.62 -24.73
CA THR A 50 9.94 -8.07 -23.64
C THR A 50 10.83 -7.06 -22.93
N VAL A 51 10.62 -5.78 -23.21
CA VAL A 51 11.23 -4.70 -22.42
C VAL A 51 10.75 -4.86 -20.99
N ASP A 52 11.66 -5.11 -20.06
CA ASP A 52 11.35 -5.21 -18.64
C ASP A 52 10.83 -3.85 -18.15
N ARG A 53 9.52 -3.78 -17.86
CA ARG A 53 8.86 -2.53 -17.46
C ARG A 53 9.05 -2.35 -15.95
N ARG A 54 9.59 -1.21 -15.56
CA ARG A 54 9.84 -0.90 -14.15
C ARG A 54 8.52 -0.78 -13.37
N GLN A 55 8.36 -1.54 -12.30
CA GLN A 55 7.15 -1.49 -11.47
C GLN A 55 7.08 -0.17 -10.68
N VAL A 56 5.90 0.45 -10.67
CA VAL A 56 5.59 1.66 -9.92
C VAL A 56 4.36 1.42 -9.07
N ALA A 57 4.45 1.74 -7.78
CA ALA A 57 3.30 1.73 -6.89
C ALA A 57 2.55 3.07 -6.94
N ILE A 58 1.22 3.03 -6.84
CA ILE A 58 0.41 4.23 -6.64
C ILE A 58 -0.26 4.08 -5.28
N VAL A 59 -0.03 5.04 -4.40
CA VAL A 59 -0.40 4.97 -2.98
C VAL A 59 -1.32 6.13 -2.64
N ASP A 60 -2.58 5.82 -2.31
CA ASP A 60 -3.50 6.80 -1.72
C ASP A 60 -3.26 6.90 -0.21
N LEU A 61 -2.75 8.04 0.23
CA LEU A 61 -2.44 8.31 1.63
C LEU A 61 -3.61 8.89 2.42
N THR A 62 -4.74 9.23 1.76
CA THR A 62 -5.89 9.85 2.43
C THR A 62 -7.05 8.87 2.57
N GLY A 63 -7.33 8.11 1.51
CA GLY A 63 -8.44 7.16 1.48
C GLY A 63 -9.82 7.81 1.34
N ASP A 64 -9.89 9.08 0.94
CA ASP A 64 -11.13 9.75 0.55
C ASP A 64 -11.49 9.45 -0.92
N GLU A 65 -12.77 9.64 -1.27
CA GLU A 65 -13.30 9.22 -2.58
C GLU A 65 -12.58 9.88 -3.77
N ASP A 66 -12.27 11.17 -3.67
CA ASP A 66 -11.59 11.94 -4.71
C ASP A 66 -10.11 11.55 -4.84
N ALA A 67 -9.40 11.38 -3.72
CA ALA A 67 -8.00 10.92 -3.70
C ALA A 67 -7.89 9.50 -4.28
N THR A 68 -8.81 8.63 -3.90
CA THR A 68 -8.94 7.27 -4.45
C THR A 68 -9.26 7.31 -5.95
N ALA A 69 -10.17 8.18 -6.41
CA ALA A 69 -10.49 8.35 -7.82
C ALA A 69 -9.27 8.85 -8.63
N ALA A 70 -8.54 9.84 -8.11
CA ALA A 70 -7.32 10.35 -8.71
C ALA A 70 -6.22 9.27 -8.82
N ALA A 71 -6.03 8.50 -7.75
CA ALA A 71 -5.08 7.40 -7.71
C ALA A 71 -5.45 6.27 -8.70
N ARG A 72 -6.74 5.94 -8.84
CA ARG A 72 -7.22 5.01 -9.89
C ARG A 72 -6.98 5.53 -11.29
N GLY A 73 -7.23 6.81 -11.54
CA GLY A 73 -6.94 7.45 -12.83
C GLY A 73 -5.45 7.41 -13.20
N LEU A 74 -4.55 7.53 -12.22
CA LEU A 74 -3.11 7.30 -12.40
C LEU A 74 -2.82 5.83 -12.74
N ALA A 75 -3.46 4.88 -12.05
CA ALA A 75 -3.24 3.45 -12.26
C ALA A 75 -3.65 3.00 -13.66
N GLU A 76 -4.78 3.49 -14.17
CA GLU A 76 -5.24 3.23 -15.54
C GLU A 76 -4.26 3.74 -16.60
N ARG A 77 -3.62 4.90 -16.35
CA ARG A 77 -2.60 5.44 -17.25
C ARG A 77 -1.29 4.66 -17.17
N LEU A 78 -0.90 4.24 -15.97
CA LEU A 78 0.29 3.42 -15.73
C LEU A 78 0.22 2.09 -16.51
N VAL A 79 -0.96 1.46 -16.58
CA VAL A 79 -1.17 0.25 -17.41
C VAL A 79 -0.80 0.48 -18.88
N ARG A 80 -1.16 1.66 -19.42
CA ARG A 80 -0.89 2.06 -20.82
C ARG A 80 0.52 2.62 -21.07
N HIS A 81 1.32 2.83 -20.02
CA HIS A 81 2.66 3.40 -20.14
C HIS A 81 3.63 2.43 -20.84
N SER A 82 4.57 2.93 -21.65
CA SER A 82 5.46 2.04 -22.42
C SER A 82 6.61 1.46 -21.60
N SER A 83 7.12 2.19 -20.61
CA SER A 83 8.33 1.83 -19.84
C SER A 83 8.10 1.50 -18.36
N LEU A 84 6.90 1.77 -17.83
CA LEU A 84 6.56 1.59 -16.43
C LEU A 84 5.41 0.61 -16.32
N ALA A 85 5.38 -0.26 -15.32
CA ALA A 85 4.32 -1.24 -15.11
C ALA A 85 3.61 -1.01 -13.76
N PRO A 86 2.33 -1.37 -13.63
CA PRO A 86 1.69 -1.47 -12.33
C PRO A 86 2.32 -2.60 -11.50
N LEU A 87 1.97 -2.66 -10.21
CA LEU A 87 2.31 -3.80 -9.35
C LEU A 87 1.79 -5.11 -9.94
N SER A 88 2.62 -6.17 -9.89
CA SER A 88 2.20 -7.51 -10.33
C SER A 88 1.16 -8.16 -9.41
N ASP A 89 1.13 -7.80 -8.12
CA ASP A 89 0.13 -8.30 -7.18
C ASP A 89 -1.11 -7.37 -7.16
N PRO A 90 -2.26 -7.80 -7.73
CA PRO A 90 -3.46 -6.98 -7.74
C PRO A 90 -4.05 -6.77 -6.33
N ALA A 91 -3.82 -7.68 -5.38
CA ALA A 91 -4.30 -7.52 -4.00
C ALA A 91 -3.50 -6.44 -3.27
N ALA A 92 -2.18 -6.40 -3.48
CA ALA A 92 -1.35 -5.30 -2.99
C ALA A 92 -1.75 -3.96 -3.61
N ALA A 93 -1.94 -3.90 -4.93
CA ALA A 93 -2.42 -2.69 -5.61
C ALA A 93 -3.76 -2.21 -5.05
N ALA A 94 -4.72 -3.11 -4.83
CA ALA A 94 -6.00 -2.78 -4.23
C ALA A 94 -5.86 -2.25 -2.79
N ALA A 95 -4.96 -2.82 -1.98
CA ALA A 95 -4.71 -2.35 -0.62
C ALA A 95 -4.10 -0.94 -0.57
N LEU A 96 -3.33 -0.55 -1.59
CA LEU A 96 -2.73 0.80 -1.70
C LEU A 96 -3.71 1.87 -2.19
N LEU A 97 -4.78 1.49 -2.90
CA LEU A 97 -5.80 2.38 -3.47
C LEU A 97 -7.13 2.38 -2.69
N GLY A 98 -7.29 1.49 -1.71
CA GLY A 98 -8.54 1.35 -0.95
C GLY A 98 -8.71 2.40 0.17
N PRO A 99 -9.88 2.45 0.84
CA PRO A 99 -10.09 3.34 1.97
C PRO A 99 -9.10 3.05 3.11
N LEU A 100 -8.59 4.09 3.77
CA LEU A 100 -7.67 3.97 4.90
C LEU A 100 -8.45 3.64 6.17
N ARG A 101 -8.95 2.40 6.24
CA ARG A 101 -9.68 1.92 7.41
C ARG A 101 -8.73 1.68 8.56
N GLU A 102 -9.12 2.15 9.74
CA GLU A 102 -8.57 1.68 11.00
C GLU A 102 -9.07 0.27 11.27
N GLU A 103 -8.14 -0.69 11.35
CA GLU A 103 -8.42 -2.11 11.54
C GLU A 103 -9.24 -2.35 12.81
N ASP A 104 -8.87 -1.63 13.86
CA ASP A 104 -9.47 -1.74 15.18
C ASP A 104 -10.81 -1.01 15.31
N GLN A 105 -11.18 -0.18 14.33
CA GLN A 105 -12.35 0.68 14.43
C GLN A 105 -13.64 -0.11 14.65
N LEU A 106 -13.80 -1.25 13.97
CA LEU A 106 -15.01 -2.06 14.12
C LEU A 106 -15.13 -2.63 15.54
N ALA A 107 -14.03 -3.16 16.08
CA ALA A 107 -13.98 -3.71 17.44
C ALA A 107 -14.13 -2.61 18.50
N LEU A 108 -13.52 -1.44 18.29
CA LEU A 108 -13.70 -0.26 19.14
C LEU A 108 -15.15 0.21 19.18
N GLU A 109 -15.82 0.32 18.03
CA GLU A 109 -17.25 0.68 17.97
C GLU A 109 -18.14 -0.41 18.58
N GLY A 110 -17.78 -1.69 18.41
CA GLY A 110 -18.43 -2.81 19.09
C GLY A 110 -18.33 -2.70 20.61
N ALA A 111 -17.13 -2.45 21.13
CA ALA A 111 -16.87 -2.26 22.56
C ALA A 111 -17.59 -1.03 23.14
N LYS A 112 -17.63 0.10 22.41
CA LYS A 112 -18.40 1.29 22.80
C LYS A 112 -19.90 1.00 22.88
N ARG A 113 -20.44 0.27 21.90
CA ARG A 113 -21.84 -0.16 21.91
C ARG A 113 -22.12 -1.08 23.10
N ALA A 114 -21.25 -2.05 23.35
CA ALA A 114 -21.34 -2.96 24.49
C ALA A 114 -21.31 -2.20 25.83
N LEU A 115 -20.48 -1.15 25.95
CA LEU A 115 -20.46 -0.29 27.12
C LEU A 115 -21.78 0.48 27.30
N ALA A 116 -22.33 1.04 26.23
CA ALA A 116 -23.63 1.73 26.28
C ALA A 116 -24.74 0.76 26.70
N GLU A 117 -24.83 -0.41 26.08
CA GLU A 117 -25.79 -1.47 26.41
C GLU A 117 -25.63 -1.97 27.86
N ALA A 118 -24.40 -2.08 28.35
CA ALA A 118 -24.13 -2.48 29.73
C ALA A 118 -24.62 -1.44 30.75
N ASN A 119 -24.41 -0.16 30.46
CA ASN A 119 -24.91 0.94 31.29
C ASN A 119 -26.44 1.01 31.29
N ASP A 120 -27.07 0.84 30.13
CA ASP A 120 -28.54 0.81 30.01
C ASP A 120 -29.14 -0.35 30.81
N ALA A 121 -28.55 -1.55 30.71
CA ALA A 121 -28.96 -2.71 31.49
C ALA A 121 -28.78 -2.47 33.00
N LEU A 122 -27.68 -1.84 33.42
CA LEU A 122 -27.45 -1.51 34.83
C LEU A 122 -28.51 -0.53 35.36
N ALA A 123 -28.88 0.48 34.57
CA ALA A 123 -29.93 1.45 34.92
C ALA A 123 -31.32 0.80 35.07
N ARG A 124 -31.57 -0.31 34.35
CA ARG A 124 -32.78 -1.14 34.48
C ARG A 124 -32.68 -2.25 35.52
N PHE A 125 -31.60 -2.30 36.30
CA PHE A 125 -31.31 -3.35 37.29
C PHE A 125 -31.19 -4.76 36.66
N GLU A 126 -30.88 -4.86 35.37
CA GLU A 126 -30.63 -6.13 34.66
C GLU A 126 -29.16 -6.57 34.83
N LEU A 127 -28.78 -6.88 36.07
CA LEU A 127 -27.36 -7.03 36.48
C LEU A 127 -26.59 -8.08 35.67
N ALA A 128 -27.21 -9.24 35.42
CA ALA A 128 -26.60 -10.30 34.62
C ALA A 128 -26.36 -9.86 33.16
N VAL A 129 -27.29 -9.09 32.59
CA VAL A 129 -27.16 -8.56 31.22
C VAL A 129 -26.06 -7.50 31.18
N ALA A 130 -26.02 -6.58 32.16
CA ALA A 130 -24.98 -5.56 32.27
C ALA A 130 -23.58 -6.19 32.34
N ALA A 131 -23.40 -7.20 33.20
CA ALA A 131 -22.15 -7.93 33.32
C ALA A 131 -21.78 -8.64 32.00
N ALA A 132 -22.72 -9.34 31.35
CA ALA A 132 -22.46 -10.03 30.09
C ALA A 132 -22.06 -9.06 28.97
N ARG A 133 -22.72 -7.90 28.85
CA ARG A 133 -22.39 -6.88 27.84
C ARG A 133 -21.04 -6.24 28.10
N ALA A 134 -20.75 -5.89 29.35
CA ALA A 134 -19.44 -5.37 29.73
C ALA A 134 -18.31 -6.38 29.43
N ALA A 135 -18.53 -7.66 29.71
CA ALA A 135 -17.58 -8.72 29.39
C ALA A 135 -17.39 -8.92 27.88
N ALA A 136 -18.48 -8.87 27.10
CA ALA A 136 -18.40 -8.95 25.64
C ALA A 136 -17.57 -7.79 25.07
N GLY A 137 -17.78 -6.55 25.54
CA GLY A 137 -16.95 -5.42 25.14
C GLY A 137 -15.46 -5.58 25.50
N GLN A 138 -15.15 -6.18 26.65
CA GLN A 138 -13.77 -6.50 27.02
C GLN A 138 -13.12 -7.51 26.06
N ILE A 139 -13.89 -8.51 25.59
CA ILE A 139 -13.44 -9.51 24.62
C ILE A 139 -13.16 -8.87 23.26
N GLU A 140 -14.02 -7.96 22.78
CA GLU A 140 -13.77 -7.21 21.54
C GLU A 140 -12.43 -6.46 21.59
N LEU A 141 -12.09 -5.88 22.75
CA LEU A 141 -10.82 -5.16 22.95
C LEU A 141 -9.58 -6.06 23.06
N HIS A 142 -9.74 -7.39 23.14
CA HIS A 142 -8.59 -8.30 23.04
C HIS A 142 -7.99 -8.31 21.63
N ASP A 143 -8.78 -7.94 20.63
CA ASP A 143 -8.36 -7.91 19.22
C ASP A 143 -7.96 -6.50 18.73
N VAL A 144 -7.76 -5.56 19.64
CA VAL A 144 -7.44 -4.15 19.37
C VAL A 144 -6.04 -3.81 19.87
N ASP A 145 -5.29 -2.97 19.14
CA ASP A 145 -3.98 -2.49 19.62
C ASP A 145 -4.16 -1.68 20.93
N PRO A 146 -3.26 -1.85 21.93
CA PRO A 146 -3.31 -1.11 23.17
C PRO A 146 -2.93 0.35 22.93
N THR A 147 -3.94 1.20 22.85
CA THR A 147 -3.83 2.66 22.75
C THR A 147 -4.45 3.29 23.99
N PRO A 148 -4.12 4.55 24.34
CA PRO A 148 -4.77 5.21 25.47
C PRO A 148 -6.30 5.16 25.40
N THR A 149 -6.87 5.27 24.19
CA THR A 149 -8.32 5.18 23.96
C THR A 149 -8.87 3.78 24.23
N SER A 150 -8.23 2.72 23.70
CA SER A 150 -8.72 1.35 23.91
C SER A 150 -8.57 0.91 25.37
N ILE A 151 -7.51 1.34 26.06
CA ILE A 151 -7.27 1.06 27.48
C ILE A 151 -8.28 1.79 28.37
N ALA A 152 -8.57 3.07 28.11
CA ALA A 152 -9.61 3.80 28.83
C ALA A 152 -10.99 3.13 28.66
N LEU A 153 -11.33 2.72 27.43
CA LEU A 153 -12.58 2.01 27.15
C LEU A 153 -12.65 0.66 27.87
N TYR A 154 -11.53 -0.09 27.93
CA TYR A 154 -11.43 -1.32 28.69
C TYR A 154 -11.67 -1.07 30.18
N ALA A 155 -11.06 -0.02 30.75
CA ALA A 155 -11.24 0.37 32.15
C ALA A 155 -12.71 0.69 32.47
N ASP A 156 -13.42 1.40 31.59
CA ASP A 156 -14.84 1.69 31.74
C ASP A 156 -15.71 0.42 31.72
N LEU A 157 -15.45 -0.50 30.78
CA LEU A 157 -16.12 -1.80 30.73
C LEU A 157 -15.82 -2.63 31.98
N ALA A 158 -14.59 -2.65 32.47
CA ALA A 158 -14.21 -3.33 33.71
C ALA A 158 -14.92 -2.73 34.93
N PHE A 159 -15.08 -1.41 34.96
CA PHE A 159 -15.79 -0.71 36.02
C PHE A 159 -17.28 -1.07 36.05
N VAL A 160 -17.97 -1.01 34.90
CA VAL A 160 -19.39 -1.39 34.78
C VAL A 160 -19.60 -2.87 35.14
N HIS A 161 -18.68 -3.75 34.72
CA HIS A 161 -18.71 -5.16 35.14
C HIS A 161 -18.59 -5.28 36.67
N GLY A 162 -17.71 -4.51 37.30
CA GLY A 162 -17.57 -4.47 38.77
C GLY A 162 -18.84 -3.97 39.48
N LEU A 163 -19.50 -2.94 38.95
CA LEU A 163 -20.77 -2.43 39.49
C LEU A 163 -21.86 -3.50 39.44
N ALA A 164 -22.03 -4.14 38.28
CA ALA A 164 -23.02 -5.20 38.11
C ALA A 164 -22.79 -6.36 39.08
N LYS A 165 -21.53 -6.78 39.25
CA LYS A 165 -21.15 -7.86 40.19
C LYS A 165 -21.34 -7.49 41.65
N LEU A 166 -21.08 -6.24 42.02
CA LEU A 166 -21.31 -5.77 43.38
C LEU A 166 -22.80 -5.79 43.71
N ALA A 167 -23.64 -5.30 42.79
CA ALA A 167 -25.10 -5.31 42.96
C ALA A 167 -25.67 -6.74 43.01
N ASP A 168 -25.05 -7.70 42.31
CA ASP A 168 -25.40 -9.12 42.32
C ASP A 168 -24.86 -9.87 43.57
N SER A 169 -24.32 -9.14 44.55
CA SER A 169 -23.68 -9.69 45.77
C SER A 169 -22.49 -10.61 45.50
N ASP A 170 -21.89 -10.58 44.31
CA ASP A 170 -20.69 -11.31 43.93
C ASP A 170 -19.44 -10.46 44.25
N GLY A 171 -19.21 -10.28 45.55
CA GLY A 171 -18.11 -9.47 46.10
C GLY A 171 -16.72 -9.80 45.53
N PRO A 172 -16.33 -11.09 45.43
CA PRO A 172 -15.05 -11.47 44.83
C PRO A 172 -14.90 -11.04 43.36
N ALA A 173 -15.92 -11.26 42.52
CA ALA A 173 -15.86 -10.84 41.12
C ALA A 173 -15.88 -9.32 40.95
N ALA A 174 -16.67 -8.62 41.79
CA ALA A 174 -16.68 -7.16 41.85
C ALA A 174 -15.28 -6.62 42.19
N ARG A 175 -14.65 -7.16 43.23
CA ARG A 175 -13.31 -6.78 43.66
C ARG A 175 -12.27 -6.98 42.57
N SER A 176 -12.27 -8.12 41.88
CA SER A 176 -11.35 -8.37 40.75
C SER A 176 -11.55 -7.31 39.66
N SER A 177 -12.80 -7.01 39.28
CA SER A 177 -13.10 -6.04 38.22
C SER A 177 -12.71 -4.60 38.59
N PHE A 178 -12.94 -4.18 39.84
CA PHE A 178 -12.49 -2.88 40.34
C PHE A 178 -10.96 -2.78 40.44
N LEU A 179 -10.28 -3.86 40.83
CA LEU A 179 -8.82 -3.90 40.82
C LEU A 179 -8.27 -3.75 39.40
N LEU A 180 -8.89 -4.41 38.42
CA LEU A 180 -8.51 -4.24 37.01
C LEU A 180 -8.72 -2.80 36.53
N THR A 181 -9.85 -2.19 36.88
CA THR A 181 -10.13 -0.78 36.56
C THR A 181 -9.02 0.14 37.05
N GLN A 182 -8.56 -0.04 38.30
CA GLN A 182 -7.50 0.78 38.90
C GLN A 182 -6.13 0.57 38.27
N ARG A 183 -5.88 -0.59 37.64
CA ARG A 183 -4.63 -0.84 36.92
C ARG A 183 -4.61 -0.11 35.59
N LEU A 184 -5.73 -0.16 34.87
CA LEU A 184 -5.88 0.43 33.54
C LEU A 184 -6.07 1.95 33.59
N ASP A 185 -6.68 2.46 34.67
CA ASP A 185 -6.92 3.89 34.91
C ASP A 185 -6.56 4.23 36.37
N PRO A 186 -5.26 4.37 36.68
CA PRO A 186 -4.77 4.59 38.05
C PRO A 186 -5.17 5.94 38.65
N ASP A 187 -5.51 6.90 37.80
CA ASP A 187 -5.89 8.26 38.19
C ASP A 187 -7.41 8.41 38.41
N ARG A 188 -8.19 7.34 38.20
CA ARG A 188 -9.65 7.37 38.40
C ARG A 188 -10.02 7.67 39.85
N VAL A 189 -10.80 8.74 40.02
CA VAL A 189 -11.45 9.10 41.29
C VAL A 189 -12.97 9.04 41.12
N LEU A 190 -13.65 8.28 41.98
CA LEU A 190 -15.11 8.20 41.97
C LEU A 190 -15.71 9.43 42.66
N ASP A 191 -16.62 10.10 41.96
CA ASP A 191 -17.38 11.25 42.47
C ASP A 191 -18.43 10.80 43.51
N PRO A 192 -18.35 11.27 44.77
CA PRO A 192 -19.35 10.99 45.81
C PRO A 192 -20.77 11.45 45.48
N ALA A 193 -20.94 12.44 44.58
CA ALA A 193 -22.26 12.88 44.15
C ALA A 193 -22.90 11.92 43.14
N ARG A 194 -22.10 11.09 42.46
CA ARG A 194 -22.56 10.17 41.41
C ARG A 194 -22.68 8.72 41.88
N TYR A 195 -21.85 8.31 42.84
CA TYR A 195 -21.77 6.92 43.29
C TYR A 195 -22.12 6.76 44.76
N LEU A 196 -22.83 5.66 45.08
CA LEU A 196 -23.17 5.32 46.46
C LEU A 196 -21.91 5.09 47.32
N PRO A 197 -21.96 5.41 48.63
CA PRO A 197 -20.85 5.17 49.54
C PRO A 197 -20.30 3.74 49.49
N ASP A 198 -21.17 2.73 49.35
CA ASP A 198 -20.78 1.31 49.29
C ASP A 198 -19.96 0.98 48.04
N VAL A 199 -20.31 1.55 46.88
CA VAL A 199 -19.54 1.40 45.63
C VAL A 199 -18.15 2.01 45.81
N ILE A 200 -18.09 3.21 46.40
CA ILE A 200 -16.83 3.92 46.66
C ILE A 200 -15.96 3.12 47.64
N ALA A 201 -16.56 2.57 48.69
CA ALA A 201 -15.86 1.73 49.66
C ALA A 201 -15.32 0.45 49.00
N ALA A 202 -16.14 -0.26 48.22
CA ALA A 202 -15.76 -1.48 47.51
C ALA A 202 -14.62 -1.22 46.50
N TYR A 203 -14.73 -0.14 45.71
CA TYR A 203 -13.69 0.27 44.76
C TYR A 203 -12.37 0.56 45.48
N ARG A 204 -12.38 1.36 46.56
CA ARG A 204 -11.17 1.64 47.36
C ARG A 204 -10.60 0.37 48.02
N GLN A 205 -11.46 -0.53 48.48
CA GLN A 205 -11.05 -1.79 49.13
C GLN A 205 -10.37 -2.74 48.13
N ALA A 206 -10.77 -2.73 46.86
CA ALA A 206 -10.14 -3.53 45.82
C ALA A 206 -8.63 -3.27 45.73
N ARG A 207 -8.20 -2.00 45.87
CA ARG A 207 -6.79 -1.57 45.83
C ARG A 207 -5.91 -2.23 46.89
N ARG A 208 -6.47 -2.53 48.07
CA ARG A 208 -5.71 -3.04 49.22
C ARG A 208 -5.40 -4.54 49.13
N GLY A 209 -5.88 -5.23 48.09
CA GLY A 209 -5.82 -6.69 47.97
C GLY A 209 -4.62 -7.28 47.25
N GLY A 210 -3.88 -6.50 46.47
CA GLY A 210 -2.75 -7.00 45.66
C GLY A 210 -1.42 -6.87 46.42
N GLY A 211 -1.11 -7.82 47.30
CA GLY A 211 0.10 -7.76 48.14
C GLY A 211 1.33 -8.45 47.57
N GLY A 212 1.19 -9.30 46.55
CA GLY A 212 2.30 -10.06 45.98
C GLY A 212 2.71 -9.54 44.61
N ARG A 213 3.96 -9.80 44.22
CA ARG A 213 4.41 -9.73 42.83
C ARG A 213 4.82 -11.14 42.40
N MET A 214 4.48 -11.51 41.18
CA MET A 214 4.71 -12.83 40.60
C MET A 214 5.30 -12.69 39.21
N GLN A 215 6.14 -13.63 38.82
CA GLN A 215 6.61 -13.72 37.45
C GLN A 215 5.54 -14.36 36.57
N ILE A 216 5.27 -13.73 35.44
CA ILE A 216 4.53 -14.32 34.34
C ILE A 216 5.47 -14.51 33.15
N GLN A 217 5.32 -15.62 32.44
CA GLN A 217 6.00 -15.86 31.18
C GLN A 217 5.00 -15.70 30.05
N VAL A 218 5.19 -14.70 29.20
CA VAL A 218 4.36 -14.48 28.00
C VAL A 218 5.06 -15.12 26.82
N ARG A 219 4.37 -16.06 26.16
CA ARG A 219 4.84 -16.75 24.95
C ARG A 219 4.10 -16.23 23.72
N GLY A 220 4.81 -16.21 22.59
CA GLY A 220 4.30 -15.80 21.29
C GLY A 220 5.36 -15.02 20.52
N GLN A 221 4.92 -14.24 19.55
CA GLN A 221 5.77 -13.36 18.74
C GLN A 221 5.11 -11.99 18.60
N GLY A 222 5.92 -10.94 18.64
CA GLY A 222 5.45 -9.55 18.60
C GLY A 222 5.81 -8.80 19.87
N THR A 223 5.25 -7.61 20.03
CA THR A 223 5.41 -6.75 21.18
C THR A 223 4.36 -7.11 22.23
N VAL A 224 4.80 -7.37 23.46
CA VAL A 224 3.97 -7.64 24.61
C VAL A 224 3.63 -6.33 25.29
N SER A 225 2.33 -6.11 25.52
CA SER A 225 1.84 -5.07 26.40
C SER A 225 1.07 -5.70 27.56
N ILE A 226 1.27 -5.17 28.77
CA ILE A 226 0.55 -5.56 29.98
C ILE A 226 -0.16 -4.32 30.52
N ASP A 227 -1.47 -4.40 30.68
CA ASP A 227 -2.33 -3.31 31.16
C ASP A 227 -2.10 -1.99 30.37
N GLY A 228 -1.88 -2.12 29.05
CA GLY A 228 -1.61 -0.99 28.16
C GLY A 228 -0.16 -0.47 28.16
N THR A 229 0.72 -1.02 29.00
CA THR A 229 2.15 -0.66 29.02
C THR A 229 2.97 -1.66 28.21
N GLU A 230 3.76 -1.17 27.25
CA GLU A 230 4.69 -2.01 26.49
C GLU A 230 5.82 -2.54 27.39
N VAL A 231 6.05 -3.86 27.33
CA VAL A 231 7.07 -4.53 28.15
C VAL A 231 8.25 -5.07 27.32
N GLY A 232 8.05 -5.31 26.02
CA GLY A 232 9.10 -5.73 25.10
C GLY A 232 8.65 -6.86 24.17
N ALA A 233 9.59 -7.47 23.44
CA ALA A 233 9.28 -8.53 22.49
C ALA A 233 9.05 -9.89 23.18
N ALA A 234 8.04 -10.65 22.71
CA ALA A 234 7.83 -12.03 23.14
C ALA A 234 8.89 -13.00 22.52
N PRO A 235 9.30 -14.05 23.24
CA PRO A 235 8.89 -14.41 24.60
C PRO A 235 9.56 -13.51 25.67
N VAL A 236 8.82 -13.19 26.73
CA VAL A 236 9.32 -12.35 27.83
C VAL A 236 8.83 -12.85 29.18
N THR A 237 9.67 -12.71 30.20
CA THR A 237 9.30 -12.96 31.61
C THR A 237 9.24 -11.61 32.33
N VAL A 238 8.12 -11.33 32.98
CA VAL A 238 7.85 -10.03 33.60
C VAL A 238 7.29 -10.25 35.00
N GLU A 239 7.73 -9.43 35.94
CA GLU A 239 7.18 -9.42 37.29
C GLU A 239 6.00 -8.45 37.38
N VAL A 240 4.81 -8.97 37.70
CA VAL A 240 3.56 -8.21 37.81
C VAL A 240 2.92 -8.44 39.18
N ALA A 241 2.13 -7.48 39.66
CA ALA A 241 1.43 -7.64 40.93
C ALA A 241 0.32 -8.70 40.84
N THR A 242 -0.01 -9.41 41.91
CA THR A 242 -1.11 -10.40 41.91
C THR A 242 -2.47 -9.74 41.58
N GLY A 243 -3.35 -10.49 40.90
CA GLY A 243 -4.69 -10.06 40.50
C GLY A 243 -4.91 -10.13 38.99
N PRO A 244 -5.98 -9.48 38.49
CA PRO A 244 -6.31 -9.48 37.08
C PRO A 244 -5.39 -8.56 36.28
N HIS A 245 -5.02 -9.01 35.09
CA HIS A 245 -4.21 -8.29 34.11
C HIS A 245 -4.78 -8.47 32.70
N VAL A 246 -4.53 -7.51 31.82
CA VAL A 246 -4.74 -7.66 30.38
C VAL A 246 -3.39 -7.79 29.71
N VAL A 247 -3.16 -8.90 29.02
CA VAL A 247 -1.94 -9.13 28.24
C VAL A 247 -2.30 -9.12 26.77
N GLN A 248 -1.59 -8.31 25.98
CA GLN A 248 -1.78 -8.19 24.54
C GLN A 248 -0.47 -8.42 23.81
N LEU A 249 -0.55 -9.12 22.67
CA LEU A 249 0.50 -9.25 21.67
C LEU A 249 0.11 -8.45 20.44
N THR A 250 1.00 -7.58 19.99
CA THR A 250 0.83 -6.77 18.78
C THR A 250 2.07 -6.86 17.89
N GLY A 251 1.99 -6.35 16.66
CA GLY A 251 3.16 -6.26 15.80
C GLY A 251 2.81 -5.91 14.35
N PRO A 252 3.79 -5.43 13.56
CA PRO A 252 3.54 -4.89 12.22
C PRO A 252 2.89 -5.91 11.26
N SER A 253 3.18 -7.20 11.44
CA SER A 253 2.69 -8.30 10.60
C SER A 253 1.65 -9.21 11.29
N ARG A 254 1.09 -8.76 12.42
CA ARG A 254 0.25 -9.58 13.31
C ARG A 254 -1.03 -8.85 13.68
N LEU A 255 -2.14 -9.57 13.77
CA LEU A 255 -3.36 -9.02 14.38
C LEU A 255 -3.12 -8.87 15.88
N ALA A 256 -3.64 -7.81 16.48
CA ALA A 256 -3.64 -7.68 17.93
C ALA A 256 -4.40 -8.87 18.52
N ARG A 257 -3.84 -9.50 19.54
CA ARG A 257 -4.48 -10.58 20.28
C ARG A 257 -4.20 -10.41 21.75
N GLY A 258 -5.20 -10.64 22.57
CA GLY A 258 -5.08 -10.43 24.00
C GLY A 258 -5.87 -11.44 24.80
N ALA A 259 -5.63 -11.40 26.11
CA ALA A 259 -6.40 -12.14 27.08
C ALA A 259 -6.39 -11.41 28.41
N ARG A 260 -7.50 -11.52 29.15
CA ARG A 260 -7.51 -11.25 30.58
C ARG A 260 -6.98 -12.48 31.31
N ILE A 261 -5.98 -12.28 32.15
CA ILE A 261 -5.41 -13.33 33.01
C ILE A 261 -5.62 -12.96 34.47
N GLU A 262 -5.60 -13.97 35.35
CA GLU A 262 -5.60 -13.79 36.80
C GLU A 262 -4.28 -14.34 37.35
N VAL A 263 -3.47 -13.48 37.95
CA VAL A 263 -2.16 -13.83 38.51
C VAL A 263 -2.30 -14.10 40.00
N THR A 264 -2.06 -15.34 40.42
CA THR A 264 -2.20 -15.76 41.83
C THR A 264 -0.83 -15.98 42.50
N PRO A 265 -0.72 -15.87 43.84
CA PRO A 265 0.55 -15.98 44.56
C PRO A 265 1.23 -17.36 44.49
N THR A 266 0.52 -18.40 44.06
CA THR A 266 0.95 -19.79 44.22
C THR A 266 1.44 -20.44 42.92
N SER A 267 1.36 -19.75 41.78
CA SER A 267 1.76 -20.32 40.49
C SER A 267 2.53 -19.33 39.61
N SER A 268 3.61 -19.82 39.00
CA SER A 268 4.19 -19.20 37.81
C SER A 268 3.17 -19.29 36.69
N THR A 269 2.64 -18.16 36.25
CA THR A 269 1.61 -18.15 35.20
C THR A 269 2.30 -18.10 33.83
N VAL A 270 2.17 -19.18 33.05
CA VAL A 270 2.57 -19.18 31.64
C VAL A 270 1.37 -18.76 30.81
N VAL A 271 1.49 -17.61 30.15
CA VAL A 271 0.44 -17.04 29.30
C VAL A 271 0.80 -17.32 27.85
N THR A 272 -0.02 -18.13 27.18
CA THR A 272 0.07 -18.32 25.74
C THR A 272 -1.05 -17.53 25.10
N VAL A 273 -0.69 -16.43 24.44
CA VAL A 273 -1.64 -15.64 23.66
C VAL A 273 -1.70 -16.24 22.25
N PRO A 274 -2.89 -16.54 21.70
CA PRO A 274 -3.02 -17.10 20.37
C PRO A 274 -2.34 -16.21 19.32
N GLU A 275 -1.51 -16.81 18.47
CA GLU A 275 -0.90 -16.08 17.37
C GLU A 275 -1.86 -15.94 16.20
N ALA A 276 -1.99 -14.73 15.66
CA ALA A 276 -2.73 -14.48 14.43
C ALA A 276 -1.92 -13.59 13.48
N ARG A 277 -1.54 -14.13 12.32
CA ARG A 277 -0.85 -13.37 11.27
C ARG A 277 -1.83 -12.44 10.59
N ALA A 278 -1.43 -11.18 10.39
CA ALA A 278 -2.23 -10.24 9.61
C ALA A 278 -2.23 -10.63 8.12
N ALA A 279 -3.36 -10.47 7.45
CA ALA A 279 -3.43 -10.60 6.00
C ALA A 279 -2.53 -9.54 5.33
N ALA A 280 -1.98 -9.83 4.16
CA ALA A 280 -1.06 -8.91 3.46
C ALA A 280 -1.69 -7.51 3.27
N ALA A 281 -2.98 -7.44 2.92
CA ALA A 281 -3.70 -6.18 2.79
C ALA A 281 -3.74 -5.34 4.09
N VAL A 282 -3.83 -6.00 5.24
CA VAL A 282 -3.79 -5.32 6.55
C VAL A 282 -2.40 -4.76 6.82
N VAL A 283 -1.34 -5.56 6.59
CA VAL A 283 0.05 -5.13 6.74
C VAL A 283 0.36 -3.92 5.85
N LEU A 284 -0.09 -3.95 4.59
CA LEU A 284 0.05 -2.84 3.65
C LEU A 284 -0.75 -1.61 4.09
N GLY A 285 -1.97 -1.80 4.60
CA GLY A 285 -2.79 -0.71 5.14
C GLY A 285 -2.12 0.01 6.31
N ARG A 286 -1.46 -0.73 7.21
CA ARG A 286 -0.69 -0.17 8.33
C ARG A 286 0.55 0.59 7.86
N ALA A 287 1.33 -0.01 6.97
CA ALA A 287 2.51 0.65 6.38
C ALA A 287 2.12 1.94 5.63
N ARG A 288 1.02 1.91 4.87
CA ARG A 288 0.46 3.09 4.20
C ARG A 288 0.04 4.18 5.19
N ARG A 289 -0.60 3.80 6.31
CA ARG A 289 -0.97 4.75 7.37
C ARG A 289 0.27 5.39 8.00
N ALA A 290 1.33 4.63 8.24
CA ALA A 290 2.59 5.17 8.75
C ALA A 290 3.20 6.23 7.80
N VAL A 291 3.11 6.03 6.49
CA VAL A 291 3.51 7.05 5.50
C VAL A 291 2.59 8.28 5.57
N ALA A 292 1.29 8.09 5.72
CA ALA A 292 0.32 9.18 5.81
C ALA A 292 0.52 10.05 7.07
N THR A 293 0.77 9.42 8.22
CA THR A 293 0.86 10.08 9.55
C THR A 293 2.27 10.49 9.96
N GLY A 294 3.28 10.24 9.12
CA GLY A 294 4.66 10.68 9.37
C GLY A 294 4.74 12.18 9.65
N ARG A 295 5.24 12.54 10.84
CA ARG A 295 5.25 13.92 11.36
C ARG A 295 6.17 14.84 10.55
N ASP A 296 7.27 14.30 10.06
CA ASP A 296 8.28 14.99 9.27
C ASP A 296 8.68 14.14 8.05
N ASP A 297 9.53 14.71 7.19
CA ASP A 297 9.96 14.06 5.95
C ASP A 297 10.85 12.84 6.20
N ALA A 298 11.61 12.80 7.30
CA ALA A 298 12.48 11.68 7.64
C ALA A 298 11.67 10.46 8.11
N ALA A 299 10.67 10.67 8.97
CA ALA A 299 9.73 9.64 9.41
C ALA A 299 8.91 9.11 8.23
N ARG A 300 8.46 9.99 7.33
CA ARG A 300 7.74 9.61 6.11
C ARG A 300 8.62 8.80 5.17
N ALA A 301 9.87 9.21 4.95
CA ALA A 301 10.82 8.47 4.13
C ALA A 301 11.11 7.08 4.70
N THR A 302 11.27 6.97 6.03
CA THR A 302 11.47 5.68 6.72
C THR A 302 10.26 4.77 6.55
N ALA A 303 9.05 5.29 6.76
CA ALA A 303 7.81 4.52 6.56
C ALA A 303 7.63 4.10 5.08
N MET A 304 8.05 4.96 4.15
CA MET A 304 7.94 4.68 2.72
C MET A 304 8.94 3.62 2.28
N ALA A 305 10.16 3.63 2.81
CA ALA A 305 11.15 2.58 2.56
C ALA A 305 10.63 1.21 3.03
N GLU A 306 9.98 1.16 4.19
CA GLU A 306 9.36 -0.07 4.69
C GLU A 306 8.20 -0.53 3.80
N LEU A 307 7.33 0.40 3.38
CA LEU A 307 6.24 0.09 2.44
C LEU A 307 6.78 -0.44 1.11
N ALA A 308 7.81 0.21 0.56
CA ALA A 308 8.47 -0.17 -0.67
C ALA A 308 9.08 -1.58 -0.60
N ARG A 309 9.71 -1.91 0.54
CA ARG A 309 10.23 -3.25 0.83
C ARG A 309 9.13 -4.31 0.88
N LEU A 310 7.96 -4.00 1.45
CA LEU A 310 6.83 -4.93 1.54
C LEU A 310 6.23 -5.28 0.17
N ILE A 311 6.23 -4.34 -0.77
CA ILE A 311 5.68 -4.53 -2.13
C ILE A 311 6.76 -4.73 -3.21
N ASN A 312 8.03 -4.77 -2.82
CA ASN A 312 9.20 -4.92 -3.68
C ASN A 312 9.23 -3.92 -4.86
N VAL A 313 9.07 -2.63 -4.59
CA VAL A 313 9.20 -1.57 -5.61
C VAL A 313 10.27 -0.55 -5.27
N GLY A 314 10.89 0.02 -6.30
CA GLY A 314 11.85 1.11 -6.15
C GLY A 314 11.24 2.50 -6.39
N ASP A 315 10.03 2.60 -6.93
CA ASP A 315 9.35 3.87 -7.22
C ASP A 315 7.88 3.83 -6.79
N ALA A 316 7.38 4.97 -6.34
CA ALA A 316 5.97 5.15 -6.02
C ALA A 316 5.48 6.56 -6.38
N ILE A 317 4.16 6.69 -6.60
CA ILE A 317 3.45 7.97 -6.64
C ILE A 317 2.55 8.03 -5.41
N LEU A 318 2.78 9.03 -4.57
CA LEU A 318 2.01 9.27 -3.35
C LEU A 318 0.92 10.30 -3.65
N VAL A 319 -0.34 9.93 -3.46
CA VAL A 319 -1.50 10.82 -3.63
C VAL A 319 -2.04 11.19 -2.25
N ARG A 320 -2.20 12.49 -1.99
CA ARG A 320 -2.74 12.98 -0.71
C ARG A 320 -3.61 14.22 -0.87
N ARG A 321 -4.63 14.37 -0.02
CA ARG A 321 -5.38 15.62 0.14
C ARG A 321 -4.71 16.50 1.19
N GLY A 322 -4.31 17.70 0.79
CA GLY A 322 -3.89 18.76 1.69
C GLY A 322 -4.92 19.89 1.77
N PRO A 323 -4.62 20.95 2.54
CA PRO A 323 -5.48 22.13 2.64
C PRO A 323 -5.71 22.84 1.29
N ALA A 324 -4.74 22.75 0.38
CA ALA A 324 -4.80 23.34 -0.96
C ALA A 324 -5.42 22.40 -2.02
N GLY A 325 -5.99 21.27 -1.60
CA GLY A 325 -6.57 20.25 -2.49
C GLY A 325 -5.70 19.00 -2.66
N LEU A 326 -5.97 18.22 -3.70
CA LEU A 326 -5.22 17.00 -4.00
C LEU A 326 -3.82 17.31 -4.50
N THR A 327 -2.85 16.55 -4.01
CA THR A 327 -1.45 16.64 -4.41
C THR A 327 -0.90 15.25 -4.69
N ALA A 328 0.05 15.18 -5.62
CA ALA A 328 0.83 13.99 -5.93
C ALA A 328 2.32 14.28 -5.71
N GLN A 329 3.06 13.29 -5.26
CA GLN A 329 4.50 13.37 -5.06
C GLN A 329 5.15 12.08 -5.54
N VAL A 330 6.20 12.20 -6.33
CA VAL A 330 7.02 11.06 -6.75
C VAL A 330 7.95 10.65 -5.60
N TRP A 331 8.04 9.36 -5.32
CA TRP A 331 9.00 8.78 -4.39
C TRP A 331 9.86 7.74 -5.11
N ARG A 332 11.14 7.68 -4.72
CA ARG A 332 12.15 6.76 -5.27
C ARG A 332 13.00 6.22 -4.12
N ASP A 333 13.43 4.96 -4.21
CA ASP A 333 14.37 4.32 -3.27
C ASP A 333 15.83 4.80 -3.46
N ARG A 334 16.01 6.01 -4.01
CA ARG A 334 17.30 6.64 -4.27
C ARG A 334 17.18 8.14 -4.08
N ALA A 335 18.30 8.79 -3.72
CA ALA A 335 18.35 10.23 -3.51
C ALA A 335 17.73 11.01 -4.71
N PRO A 336 16.89 12.02 -4.47
CA PRO A 336 16.59 12.66 -3.17
C PRO A 336 15.52 11.96 -2.31
N GLY A 337 15.02 10.77 -2.71
CA GLY A 337 13.97 10.05 -2.00
C GLY A 337 12.58 10.54 -2.39
N ALA A 338 12.21 11.74 -1.96
CA ALA A 338 10.93 12.36 -2.31
C ALA A 338 11.14 13.53 -3.29
N GLY A 339 10.38 13.53 -4.38
CA GLY A 339 10.36 14.58 -5.40
C GLY A 339 9.53 15.80 -4.99
N PRO A 340 9.39 16.79 -5.88
CA PRO A 340 8.51 17.94 -5.65
C PRO A 340 7.04 17.51 -5.51
N ILE A 341 6.25 18.36 -4.83
CA ILE A 341 4.81 18.15 -4.66
C ILE A 341 4.07 18.85 -5.81
N HIS A 342 3.22 18.11 -6.51
CA HIS A 342 2.42 18.61 -7.64
C HIS A 342 0.96 18.71 -7.23
N ALA A 343 0.31 19.85 -7.45
CA ALA A 343 -1.13 20.00 -7.22
C ALA A 343 -1.93 19.33 -8.34
N MET A 344 -2.82 18.38 -8.05
CA MET A 344 -3.56 17.59 -9.05
C MET A 344 -4.78 18.33 -9.64
N GLN A 345 -4.60 19.56 -10.11
CA GLN A 345 -5.70 20.39 -10.62
C GLN A 345 -6.11 20.07 -12.06
N SER A 346 -5.33 19.28 -12.81
CA SER A 346 -5.64 18.94 -14.21
C SER A 346 -5.24 17.51 -14.58
N ALA A 347 -5.99 16.96 -15.54
CA ALA A 347 -5.71 15.66 -16.14
C ALA A 347 -4.36 15.59 -16.88
N LEU A 348 -3.72 16.74 -17.17
CA LEU A 348 -2.44 16.80 -17.88
C LEU A 348 -1.27 16.35 -16.98
N LEU A 349 -1.35 16.61 -15.67
CA LEU A 349 -0.27 16.33 -14.72
C LEU A 349 0.03 14.85 -14.50
N ALA A 350 -0.93 13.96 -14.74
CA ALA A 350 -0.70 12.54 -14.62
C ALA A 350 0.25 11.99 -15.70
N GLY A 351 0.37 12.67 -16.86
CA GLY A 351 1.41 12.35 -17.85
C GLY A 351 2.80 12.77 -17.35
N ASP A 352 2.90 13.98 -16.81
CA ASP A 352 4.17 14.55 -16.34
C ASP A 352 4.78 13.76 -15.17
N LEU A 353 3.95 13.34 -14.21
CA LEU A 353 4.38 12.51 -13.07
C LEU A 353 4.94 11.15 -13.51
N LEU A 354 4.31 10.51 -14.49
CA LEU A 354 4.78 9.22 -15.04
C LEU A 354 6.04 9.41 -15.89
N ALA A 355 6.13 10.52 -16.63
CA ALA A 355 7.32 10.85 -17.41
C ALA A 355 8.55 11.07 -16.50
N GLU A 356 8.37 11.66 -15.32
CA GLU A 356 9.45 11.86 -14.34
C GLU A 356 10.03 10.53 -13.82
N LEU A 357 9.20 9.49 -13.74
CA LEU A 357 9.58 8.15 -13.29
C LEU A 357 10.14 7.26 -14.39
N ALA A 358 9.90 7.61 -15.65
CA ALA A 358 10.45 6.86 -16.77
C ALA A 358 11.98 6.82 -16.63
N PRO A 359 12.63 5.66 -16.90
CA PRO A 359 14.08 5.62 -16.93
C PRO A 359 14.56 6.70 -17.88
N ASP A 360 15.61 7.44 -17.47
CA ASP A 360 16.28 8.37 -18.37
C ASP A 360 16.54 7.59 -19.65
N THR A 361 15.97 8.06 -20.76
CA THR A 361 16.24 7.45 -22.06
C THR A 361 17.76 7.55 -22.17
N ILE A 362 18.45 6.42 -21.99
CA ILE A 362 19.88 6.37 -22.25
C ILE A 362 19.92 6.73 -23.71
N VAL A 363 20.27 7.99 -23.98
CA VAL A 363 20.53 8.46 -25.32
C VAL A 363 21.73 7.63 -25.69
N SER A 364 21.49 6.48 -26.34
CA SER A 364 22.53 5.60 -26.84
C SER A 364 23.50 6.55 -27.49
N PRO A 365 24.74 6.66 -26.98
CA PRO A 365 25.69 7.65 -27.47
C PRO A 365 25.67 7.45 -28.96
N SER A 366 25.19 8.47 -29.69
CA SER A 366 24.92 8.34 -31.12
C SER A 366 26.20 7.76 -31.68
N LEU A 367 26.15 6.51 -32.17
CA LEU A 367 27.34 5.82 -32.66
C LEU A 367 28.03 6.86 -33.54
N PRO A 368 29.31 7.19 -33.27
CA PRO A 368 30.00 8.26 -33.99
C PRO A 368 29.68 8.02 -35.44
N THR A 369 29.00 8.99 -36.07
CA THR A 369 28.45 8.79 -37.40
C THR A 369 29.63 8.35 -38.25
N VAL A 370 29.71 7.05 -38.57
CA VAL A 370 30.82 6.53 -39.34
C VAL A 370 30.75 7.37 -40.59
N PRO A 371 31.76 8.23 -40.86
CA PRO A 371 31.69 9.11 -42.00
C PRO A 371 31.41 8.19 -43.17
N ARG A 372 30.22 8.34 -43.77
CA ARG A 372 29.84 7.56 -44.94
C ARG A 372 31.03 7.71 -45.87
N THR A 373 31.73 6.60 -46.12
CA THR A 373 32.80 6.56 -47.10
C THR A 373 32.20 7.19 -48.34
N ALA A 374 32.68 8.39 -48.67
CA ALA A 374 32.12 9.14 -49.79
C ALA A 374 32.13 8.17 -50.96
N GLU A 375 30.97 7.92 -51.56
CA GLU A 375 30.89 7.09 -52.76
C GLU A 375 32.01 7.55 -53.69
N PRO A 376 32.85 6.63 -54.19
CA PRO A 376 33.99 7.01 -55.00
C PRO A 376 33.49 7.89 -56.14
N LYS A 377 33.85 9.18 -56.13
CA LYS A 377 33.42 10.14 -57.15
C LYS A 377 33.68 9.52 -58.51
N ARG A 378 32.62 9.35 -59.30
CA ARG A 378 32.71 8.82 -60.66
C ARG A 378 33.75 9.64 -61.42
N TRP A 379 34.54 9.02 -62.30
CA TRP A 379 35.73 9.64 -62.90
C TRP A 379 35.44 11.01 -63.52
N TYR A 380 34.27 11.21 -64.15
CA TYR A 380 33.84 12.48 -64.75
C TYR A 380 33.50 13.60 -63.76
N GLN A 381 33.28 13.27 -62.48
CA GLN A 381 33.03 14.24 -61.40
C GLN A 381 34.33 14.70 -60.73
N LYS A 382 35.49 14.18 -61.13
CA LYS A 382 36.78 14.63 -60.61
C LYS A 382 37.11 15.99 -61.25
N ARG A 383 37.54 16.96 -60.42
CA ARG A 383 37.80 18.35 -60.85
C ARG A 383 38.76 18.44 -62.05
N TRP A 384 39.72 17.53 -62.14
CA TRP A 384 40.67 17.50 -63.27
C TRP A 384 39.98 17.15 -64.58
N VAL A 385 38.99 16.24 -64.59
CA VAL A 385 38.23 15.89 -65.81
C VAL A 385 37.33 17.06 -66.25
N GLN A 386 36.69 17.72 -65.29
CA GLN A 386 35.89 18.91 -65.56
C GLN A 386 36.75 20.06 -66.12
N ALA A 387 37.96 20.26 -65.59
CA ALA A 387 38.92 21.24 -66.10
C ALA A 387 39.35 20.92 -67.55
N SER A 388 39.60 19.64 -67.88
CA SER A 388 39.94 19.23 -69.24
C SER A 388 38.80 19.46 -70.24
N MET A 389 37.55 19.18 -69.87
CA MET A 389 36.39 19.41 -70.75
C MET A 389 36.16 20.90 -71.03
N VAL A 390 36.30 21.76 -70.01
CA VAL A 390 36.16 23.21 -70.20
C VAL A 390 37.29 23.74 -71.09
N THR A 391 38.53 23.29 -70.88
CA THR A 391 39.67 23.73 -71.70
C THR A 391 39.51 23.28 -73.17
N GLY A 392 39.02 22.06 -73.40
CA GLY A 392 38.73 21.56 -74.75
C GLY A 392 37.62 22.34 -75.47
N ALA A 393 36.55 22.71 -74.75
CA ALA A 393 35.46 23.50 -75.32
C ALA A 393 35.90 24.92 -75.69
N VAL A 394 36.72 25.57 -74.85
CA VAL A 394 37.28 26.90 -75.13
C VAL A 394 38.23 26.84 -76.33
N ALA A 395 39.09 25.82 -76.44
CA ALA A 395 39.97 25.67 -77.59
C ALA A 395 39.21 25.49 -78.92
N MET A 396 38.11 24.70 -78.94
CA MET A 396 37.26 24.58 -80.13
C MET A 396 36.58 25.89 -80.51
N LEU A 397 36.03 26.63 -79.54
CA LEU A 397 35.41 27.93 -79.82
C LEU A 397 36.42 28.94 -80.37
N THR A 398 37.65 28.93 -79.85
CA THR A 398 38.72 29.83 -80.32
C THR A 398 39.15 29.45 -81.75
N ALA A 399 39.24 28.15 -82.07
CA ALA A 399 39.55 27.70 -83.43
C ALA A 399 38.43 28.04 -84.44
N ALA A 400 37.16 27.95 -84.04
CA ALA A 400 36.03 28.32 -84.88
C ALA A 400 35.96 29.83 -85.18
N VAL A 401 36.32 30.69 -84.21
CA VAL A 401 36.38 32.15 -84.42
C VAL A 401 37.54 32.54 -85.35
N VAL A 402 38.68 31.85 -85.26
CA VAL A 402 39.84 32.11 -86.14
C VAL A 402 39.58 31.64 -87.58
N LEU A 403 38.87 30.52 -87.77
CA LEU A 403 38.49 30.05 -89.11
C LEU A 403 37.34 30.85 -89.75
N GLY A 404 36.54 31.57 -88.97
CA GLY A 404 35.42 32.39 -89.46
C GLY A 404 35.77 33.82 -89.88
N THR A 405 37.04 34.24 -89.82
CA THR A 405 37.49 35.62 -90.13
C THR A 405 38.38 35.73 -91.37
N VAL A 406 38.45 34.68 -92.19
CA VAL A 406 39.17 34.72 -93.48
C VAL A 406 38.14 34.99 -94.60
N ASP A 407 37.98 36.25 -94.97
CA ASP A 407 37.26 36.67 -96.18
C ASP A 407 38.05 36.20 -97.42
N PHE A 408 37.43 35.30 -98.20
CA PHE A 408 37.86 35.03 -99.57
C PHE A 408 37.08 35.96 -100.50
N ASP A 409 37.72 37.06 -100.88
CA ASP A 409 37.17 38.03 -101.83
C ASP A 409 37.35 37.51 -103.28
N GLU A 410 36.23 37.25 -103.95
CA GLU A 410 36.14 36.84 -105.35
C GLU A 410 36.46 38.03 -106.27
N GLY A 411 37.74 38.19 -106.59
CA GLY A 411 38.23 39.12 -107.61
C GLY A 411 38.73 38.39 -108.86
N THR A 412 37.87 38.28 -109.86
CA THR A 412 38.14 37.85 -111.24
C THR A 412 39.34 38.58 -111.86
N VAL A 413 40.41 37.84 -112.18
CA VAL A 413 41.49 38.33 -113.05
C VAL A 413 41.21 37.89 -114.49
N SER A 414 40.83 38.86 -115.32
CA SER A 414 40.76 38.73 -116.78
C SER A 414 42.17 38.72 -117.37
N ILE A 415 42.54 37.66 -118.10
CA ILE A 415 43.70 37.66 -119.00
C ILE A 415 43.16 37.88 -120.42
N ASN A 416 43.38 39.08 -120.93
CA ASN A 416 43.14 39.46 -122.32
C ASN A 416 44.30 38.94 -123.18
N PRO A 417 44.06 38.32 -124.35
CA PRO A 417 45.11 37.92 -125.27
C PRO A 417 45.54 39.12 -126.12
N ASP A 418 46.85 39.30 -126.33
CA ASP A 418 47.32 40.01 -127.52
C ASP A 418 48.67 39.42 -127.99
N PRO A 419 48.89 39.27 -129.32
CA PRO A 419 49.96 38.51 -129.93
C PRO A 419 51.09 39.42 -130.42
N SER A 420 52.34 39.08 -130.11
CA SER A 420 53.50 39.31 -130.99
C SER A 420 54.77 38.74 -130.36
N PHE A 421 55.47 37.95 -131.18
CA PHE A 421 56.73 37.21 -130.98
C PHE A 421 56.66 35.81 -130.36
#